data_AF-A0A1M4VWY4-F1
#
_entry.id   AF-A0A1M4VWY4-F1
#
_cell.length_a   1.000
_cell.length_b   1.000
_cell.length_c   1.000
_cell.angle_alpha   90.00
_cell.angle_beta   90.00
_cell.angle_gamma   90.00
#
_symmetry.space_group_name_H-M   'P 1'
#
loop_
_entity.id
_entity.type
_entity.pdbx_description
1 polymer ?
#
loop_
_entity_poly.entity_id
_entity_poly.type
_entity_poly.pdbx_seq_one_letter_code
_entity_poly.pdbx_strand_id
1 'polypeptide(L)'
;MYTDKFKKSINMIRECQNVCFKALLCAWLGYGINRLVFALHEPFSSSAQRYYWSVESLFFIFAILSLAILTFLVGVKHKNFDQVGMTFLVVTTIKMALAFAFGKEIIYGFSSAQEKINFYSIFAFFLVVETVLTIQLLNNTTQKPTFNEKFKKER
;
A
#
# COMPACT_ATOMS: atom_id res chain seq x y z
N MET A 1 16.81 -3.26 -31.63
CA MET A 1 17.24 -3.66 -30.26
C MET A 1 17.07 -2.54 -29.23
N TYR A 2 17.44 -1.28 -29.53
CA TYR A 2 17.28 -0.14 -28.61
C TYR A 2 15.80 0.24 -28.34
N THR A 3 14.98 0.21 -29.38
CA THR A 3 13.54 0.55 -29.34
C THR A 3 12.75 -0.35 -28.41
N ASP A 4 13.16 -1.61 -28.25
CA ASP A 4 12.46 -2.60 -27.42
C ASP A 4 12.74 -2.38 -25.93
N LYS A 5 14.00 -2.08 -25.58
CA LYS A 5 14.41 -1.70 -24.22
C LYS A 5 13.74 -0.40 -23.77
N PHE A 6 13.60 0.56 -24.68
CA PHE A 6 12.96 1.84 -24.42
C PHE A 6 11.44 1.70 -24.22
N LYS A 7 10.76 0.93 -25.09
CA LYS A 7 9.32 0.63 -24.96
C LYS A 7 9.01 -0.14 -23.67
N LYS A 8 9.89 -1.07 -23.30
CA LYS A 8 9.83 -1.82 -22.05
C LYS A 8 9.93 -0.89 -20.82
N SER A 9 10.86 0.07 -20.83
CA SER A 9 11.00 1.06 -19.75
C SER A 9 9.78 2.00 -19.62
N ILE A 10 9.24 2.49 -20.75
CA ILE A 10 8.04 3.35 -20.75
C ILE A 10 6.83 2.60 -20.17
N ASN A 11 6.64 1.34 -20.55
CA ASN A 11 5.51 0.56 -20.05
C ASN A 11 5.62 0.27 -18.54
N MET A 12 6.85 0.06 -18.05
CA MET A 12 7.16 -0.08 -16.62
C MET A 12 6.83 1.20 -15.83
N ILE A 13 7.20 2.37 -16.36
CA ILE A 13 6.89 3.68 -15.74
C ILE A 13 5.38 3.91 -15.69
N ARG A 14 4.66 3.64 -16.78
CA ARG A 14 3.20 3.82 -16.85
C ARG A 14 2.46 2.91 -15.87
N GLU A 15 2.91 1.67 -15.70
CA GLU A 15 2.30 0.74 -14.77
C GLU A 15 2.57 1.13 -13.31
N CYS A 16 3.80 1.56 -13.00
CA CYS A 16 4.15 2.17 -11.71
C CYS A 16 3.26 3.38 -11.41
N GLN A 17 3.11 4.30 -12.37
CA GLN A 17 2.28 5.48 -12.22
C GLN A 17 0.81 5.14 -11.91
N ASN A 18 0.23 4.14 -12.60
CA ASN A 18 -1.15 3.73 -12.36
C ASN A 18 -1.36 3.10 -10.98
N VAL A 19 -0.43 2.27 -10.52
CA VAL A 19 -0.50 1.64 -9.19
C VAL A 19 -0.32 2.70 -8.10
N CYS A 20 0.67 3.59 -8.25
CA CYS A 20 0.90 4.69 -7.33
C CYS A 20 -0.28 5.67 -7.28
N PHE A 21 -0.90 5.98 -8.43
CA PHE A 21 -2.08 6.84 -8.47
C PHE A 21 -3.27 6.24 -7.73
N LYS A 22 -3.52 4.92 -7.90
CA LYS A 22 -4.56 4.22 -7.12
C LYS A 22 -4.25 4.21 -5.62
N ALA A 23 -3.00 3.97 -5.25
CA ALA A 23 -2.58 4.02 -3.84
C ALA A 23 -2.77 5.41 -3.23
N LEU A 24 -2.41 6.47 -3.97
CA LEU A 24 -2.63 7.86 -3.55
C LEU A 24 -4.11 8.20 -3.42
N LEU A 25 -4.97 7.72 -4.33
CA LEU A 25 -6.43 7.85 -4.22
C LEU A 25 -6.96 7.17 -2.96
N CYS A 26 -6.57 5.93 -2.70
CA CYS A 26 -6.96 5.20 -1.49
C CYS A 26 -6.46 5.89 -0.22
N ALA A 27 -5.22 6.39 -0.23
CA ALA A 27 -4.65 7.14 0.89
C ALA A 27 -5.42 8.46 1.11
N TRP A 28 -5.74 9.19 0.05
CA TRP A 28 -6.50 10.44 0.14
C TRP A 28 -7.92 10.21 0.67
N LEU A 29 -8.61 9.16 0.19
CA LEU A 29 -9.92 8.76 0.71
C LEU A 29 -9.83 8.32 2.18
N GLY A 30 -8.83 7.52 2.54
CA GLY A 30 -8.60 7.10 3.93
C GLY A 30 -8.32 8.28 4.86
N TYR A 31 -7.52 9.26 4.42
CA TYR A 31 -7.28 10.50 5.15
C TYR A 31 -8.57 11.31 5.31
N GLY A 32 -9.38 11.41 4.25
CA GLY A 32 -10.69 12.07 4.30
C GLY A 32 -11.64 11.42 5.32
N ILE A 33 -11.74 10.09 5.33
CA ILE A 33 -12.54 9.34 6.31
C ILE A 33 -12.02 9.59 7.72
N ASN A 34 -10.70 9.51 7.93
CA ASN A 34 -10.11 9.72 9.25
C ASN A 34 -10.38 11.15 9.75
N ARG A 35 -10.23 12.16 8.87
CA ARG A 35 -10.56 13.55 9.18
C ARG A 35 -12.05 13.77 9.48
N LEU A 36 -12.94 13.07 8.79
CA LEU A 36 -14.39 13.11 9.08
C LEU A 36 -14.72 12.44 10.41
N VAL A 37 -14.08 11.31 10.74
CA VAL A 37 -14.25 10.64 12.04
C VAL A 37 -13.81 11.56 13.17
N PHE A 38 -12.65 12.21 13.06
CA PHE A 38 -12.22 13.20 14.04
C PHE A 38 -13.19 14.39 14.11
N ALA A 39 -13.59 14.98 12.99
CA ALA A 39 -14.53 16.11 12.97
C ALA A 39 -15.91 15.78 13.58
N LEU A 40 -16.38 14.54 13.46
CA LEU A 40 -17.64 14.07 14.06
C LEU A 40 -17.49 13.63 15.52
N HIS A 41 -16.28 13.30 15.97
CA HIS A 41 -15.98 12.86 17.34
C HIS A 41 -15.62 14.03 18.29
N GLU A 42 -15.12 15.15 17.74
CA GLU A 42 -14.77 16.38 18.46
C GLU A 42 -15.88 17.04 19.31
N PRO A 43 -17.20 17.00 19.00
CA PRO A 43 -18.19 17.59 19.90
C PRO A 43 -18.38 16.83 21.23
N PHE A 44 -17.83 15.61 21.38
CA PHE A 44 -18.07 14.76 22.56
C PHE A 44 -16.87 14.58 23.51
N SER A 45 -15.66 14.97 23.12
CA SER A 45 -14.46 14.73 23.95
C SER A 45 -13.69 16.03 24.23
N SER A 46 -14.25 16.85 25.11
CA SER A 46 -13.51 17.92 25.78
C SER A 46 -12.41 17.33 26.67
N SER A 47 -11.19 17.23 26.16
CA SER A 47 -9.97 17.42 26.96
C SER A 47 -8.74 17.30 26.07
N ALA A 48 -7.79 18.20 26.30
CA ALA A 48 -6.47 18.23 25.71
C ALA A 48 -5.68 16.94 26.06
N GLN A 49 -5.99 15.82 25.40
CA GLN A 49 -5.13 14.64 25.43
C GLN A 49 -3.92 14.96 24.55
N ARG A 50 -2.77 15.15 25.19
CA ARG A 50 -1.45 15.20 24.54
C ARG A 50 -1.19 13.84 23.91
N TYR A 51 -1.58 13.70 22.65
CA TYR A 51 -1.21 12.55 21.83
C TYR A 51 0.32 12.57 21.60
N TYR A 52 1.00 11.46 21.88
CA TYR A 52 2.46 11.39 21.69
C TYR A 52 2.84 11.39 20.20
N TRP A 53 1.94 10.86 19.35
CA TRP A 53 2.03 10.90 17.89
C TRP A 53 0.69 11.34 17.30
N SER A 54 0.72 12.40 16.50
CA SER A 54 -0.45 12.84 15.73
C SER A 54 -0.87 11.77 14.73
N VAL A 55 -2.18 11.55 14.59
CA VAL A 55 -2.72 10.55 13.66
C VAL A 55 -2.32 10.86 12.21
N GLU A 56 -2.15 12.14 11.90
CA GLU A 56 -1.69 12.63 10.60
C GLU A 56 -0.26 12.18 10.27
N SER A 57 0.65 12.19 11.24
CA SER A 57 2.05 11.82 11.00
C SER A 57 2.20 10.31 10.77
N LEU A 58 1.45 9.49 11.51
CA LEU A 58 1.35 8.05 11.27
C LEU A 58 0.85 7.76 9.86
N PHE A 59 -0.21 8.45 9.42
CA PHE A 59 -0.76 8.28 8.08
C PHE A 59 0.27 8.59 6.99
N PHE A 60 1.04 9.67 7.17
CA PHE A 60 2.07 10.07 6.22
C PHE A 60 3.22 9.06 6.14
N ILE A 61 3.69 8.53 7.27
CA ILE A 61 4.75 7.51 7.31
C ILE A 61 4.28 6.23 6.62
N PHE A 62 3.09 5.73 6.97
CA PHE A 62 2.56 4.51 6.36
C PHE A 62 2.29 4.67 4.87
N ALA A 63 1.88 5.86 4.42
CA ALA A 63 1.70 6.18 3.01
C ALA A 63 3.02 6.15 2.24
N ILE A 64 4.08 6.79 2.74
CA ILE A 64 5.41 6.76 2.10
C ILE A 64 5.95 5.34 2.03
N LEU A 65 5.85 4.60 3.14
CA LEU A 65 6.32 3.23 3.20
C LEU A 65 5.54 2.35 2.21
N SER A 66 4.24 2.58 2.06
CA SER A 66 3.40 1.90 1.08
C SER A 66 3.78 2.18 -0.36
N LEU A 67 4.02 3.44 -0.68
CA LEU A 67 4.47 3.87 -2.00
C LEU A 67 5.81 3.23 -2.36
N ALA A 68 6.73 3.15 -1.40
CA ALA A 68 8.03 2.50 -1.57
C ALA A 68 7.88 1.01 -1.88
N ILE A 69 7.02 0.28 -1.14
CA ILE A 69 6.75 -1.14 -1.38
C ILE A 69 6.18 -1.37 -2.78
N LEU A 70 5.15 -0.61 -3.17
CA LEU A 70 4.51 -0.77 -4.47
C LEU A 70 5.48 -0.47 -5.62
N THR A 71 6.32 0.56 -5.48
CA THR A 71 7.35 0.90 -6.47
C THR A 71 8.38 -0.22 -6.60
N PHE A 72 8.86 -0.73 -5.47
CA PHE A 72 9.80 -1.87 -5.44
C PHE A 72 9.19 -3.10 -6.10
N LEU A 73 7.92 -3.38 -5.82
CA LEU A 73 7.20 -4.53 -6.33
C LEU A 73 7.01 -4.50 -7.86
N VAL A 74 6.72 -3.32 -8.42
CA VAL A 74 6.67 -3.13 -9.89
C VAL A 74 8.04 -3.39 -10.54
N GLY A 75 9.13 -2.98 -9.88
CA GLY A 75 10.49 -3.29 -10.33
C GLY A 75 10.78 -4.79 -10.34
N VAL A 76 10.40 -5.50 -9.27
CA VAL A 76 10.56 -6.96 -9.16
C VAL A 76 9.74 -7.69 -10.22
N LYS A 77 8.49 -7.26 -10.45
CA LYS A 77 7.59 -7.81 -11.48
C LYS A 77 8.24 -7.85 -12.86
N HIS A 78 8.94 -6.79 -13.20
CA HIS A 78 9.57 -6.66 -14.50
C HIS A 78 10.79 -7.58 -14.68
N LYS A 79 11.42 -7.97 -13.56
CA LYS A 79 12.53 -8.92 -13.54
C LYS A 79 12.01 -10.36 -13.51
N ASN A 80 11.14 -10.69 -12.56
CA ASN A 80 10.56 -12.02 -12.33
C ASN A 80 9.10 -11.90 -11.85
N PHE A 81 8.13 -12.15 -12.72
CA PHE A 81 6.71 -12.06 -12.39
C PHE A 81 6.28 -13.07 -11.32
N ASP A 82 6.76 -14.31 -11.38
CA ASP A 82 6.37 -15.38 -10.45
C ASP A 82 6.80 -15.10 -9.00
N GLN A 83 7.80 -14.23 -8.81
CA GLN A 83 8.31 -13.88 -7.49
C GLN A 83 7.59 -12.70 -6.85
N VAL A 84 6.73 -11.99 -7.58
CA VAL A 84 6.08 -10.75 -7.09
C VAL A 84 5.27 -11.02 -5.82
N GLY A 85 4.42 -12.04 -5.81
CA GLY A 85 3.61 -12.38 -4.63
C GLY A 85 4.47 -12.74 -3.41
N MET A 86 5.53 -13.53 -3.62
CA MET A 86 6.46 -13.91 -2.54
C MET A 86 7.26 -12.71 -2.02
N THR A 87 7.75 -11.86 -2.91
CA THR A 87 8.46 -10.64 -2.52
C THR A 87 7.54 -9.68 -1.77
N PHE A 88 6.28 -9.55 -2.18
CA PHE A 88 5.30 -8.76 -1.45
C PHE A 88 5.14 -9.24 -0.01
N LEU A 89 4.97 -10.55 0.22
CA LEU A 89 4.85 -11.12 1.57
C LEU A 89 6.09 -10.86 2.43
N VAL A 90 7.29 -11.02 1.88
CA VAL A 90 8.54 -10.76 2.61
C VAL A 90 8.67 -9.27 2.95
N VAL A 91 8.44 -8.39 1.98
CA VAL A 91 8.59 -6.94 2.17
C VAL A 91 7.54 -6.39 3.14
N THR A 92 6.28 -6.87 3.07
CA THR A 92 5.23 -6.49 4.02
C THR A 92 5.53 -6.99 5.43
N THR A 93 6.11 -8.18 5.57
CA THR A 93 6.58 -8.69 6.87
C THR A 93 7.67 -7.79 7.47
N ILE A 94 8.64 -7.36 6.65
CA ILE A 94 9.67 -6.41 7.08
C ILE A 94 9.03 -5.06 7.49
N LYS A 95 8.06 -4.56 6.72
CA LYS A 95 7.28 -3.36 7.09
C LYS A 95 6.54 -3.55 8.40
N MET A 96 5.93 -4.72 8.64
CA MET A 96 5.26 -5.02 9.90
C MET A 96 6.25 -4.94 11.08
N ALA A 97 7.43 -5.55 10.94
CA ALA A 97 8.47 -5.51 11.97
C ALA A 97 8.96 -4.08 12.24
N LEU A 98 9.20 -3.29 11.18
CA LEU A 98 9.58 -1.88 11.31
C LEU A 98 8.48 -1.06 11.98
N ALA A 99 7.23 -1.21 11.54
CA ALA A 99 6.08 -0.53 12.12
C ALA A 99 5.97 -0.82 13.62
N PHE A 100 6.19 -2.07 14.04
CA PHE A 100 6.16 -2.46 15.44
C PHE A 100 7.35 -1.89 16.24
N ALA A 101 8.53 -1.82 15.64
CA ALA A 101 9.72 -1.21 16.26
C ALA A 101 9.55 0.30 16.46
N PHE A 102 9.05 1.03 15.45
CA PHE A 102 8.75 2.46 15.55
C PHE A 102 7.55 2.73 16.44
N GLY A 103 6.51 1.89 16.34
CA GLY A 103 5.31 1.94 17.17
C GLY A 103 5.53 1.43 18.59
N LYS A 104 6.74 0.99 18.97
CA LYS A 104 7.02 0.43 20.30
C LYS A 104 6.58 1.37 21.41
N GLU A 105 6.85 2.67 21.27
CA GLU A 105 6.44 3.68 22.25
C GLU A 105 4.92 3.81 22.37
N ILE A 106 4.19 3.62 21.26
CA ILE A 106 2.72 3.67 21.23
C ILE A 106 2.11 2.37 21.79
N ILE A 107 2.74 1.23 21.50
CA ILE A 107 2.22 -0.10 21.83
C ILE A 107 2.53 -0.47 23.29
N TYR A 108 3.75 -0.20 23.75
CA TYR A 108 4.24 -0.60 25.07
C TYR A 108 4.37 0.57 26.07
N GLY A 109 4.29 1.82 25.60
CA GLY A 109 4.29 2.98 26.48
C GLY A 109 2.97 3.20 27.22
N PHE A 110 2.91 4.30 27.98
CA PHE A 110 1.71 4.77 28.70
C PHE A 110 0.64 5.39 27.78
N SER A 111 0.68 5.08 26.49
CA SER A 111 -0.29 5.50 25.50
C SER A 111 -1.69 4.95 25.82
N SER A 112 -2.71 5.79 25.58
CA SER A 112 -4.11 5.43 25.79
C SER A 112 -4.54 4.29 24.85
N ALA A 113 -5.57 3.53 25.24
CA ALA A 113 -6.12 2.48 24.39
C ALA A 113 -6.54 3.01 23.00
N GLN A 114 -6.97 4.27 22.94
CA GLN A 114 -7.34 4.96 21.70
C GLN A 114 -6.15 5.12 20.74
N GLU A 115 -4.95 5.47 21.23
CA GLU A 115 -3.75 5.59 20.41
C GLU A 115 -3.36 4.27 19.75
N LYS A 116 -3.46 3.17 20.50
CA LYS A 116 -3.13 1.82 20.02
C LYS A 116 -4.09 1.40 18.91
N ILE A 117 -5.40 1.61 19.12
CA ILE A 117 -6.42 1.29 18.13
C ILE A 117 -6.20 2.12 16.85
N ASN A 118 -5.90 3.41 16.98
CA ASN A 118 -5.62 4.27 15.82
C ASN A 118 -4.40 3.78 15.03
N PHE A 119 -3.32 3.44 15.71
CA PHE A 119 -2.12 2.89 15.08
C PHE A 119 -2.41 1.60 14.30
N TYR A 120 -3.05 0.61 14.95
CA TYR A 120 -3.37 -0.66 14.30
C TYR A 120 -4.37 -0.51 13.16
N SER A 121 -5.35 0.39 13.29
CA SER A 121 -6.37 0.62 12.26
C SER A 121 -5.76 1.21 10.98
N ILE A 122 -4.91 2.23 11.12
CA ILE A 122 -4.19 2.84 9.97
C ILE A 122 -3.28 1.81 9.32
N PHE A 123 -2.54 1.06 10.14
CA PHE A 123 -1.66 0.00 9.67
C PHE A 123 -2.41 -1.06 8.84
N ALA A 124 -3.50 -1.60 9.38
CA ALA A 124 -4.33 -2.58 8.70
C ALA A 124 -4.94 -2.01 7.40
N PHE A 125 -5.41 -0.76 7.41
CA PHE A 125 -5.92 -0.09 6.22
C PHE A 125 -4.88 -0.07 5.08
N PHE A 126 -3.65 0.37 5.37
CA PHE A 126 -2.60 0.39 4.36
C PHE A 126 -2.18 -1.00 3.88
N LEU A 127 -2.16 -2.01 4.77
CA LEU A 127 -1.89 -3.40 4.36
C LEU A 127 -2.95 -3.95 3.41
N VAL A 128 -4.22 -3.66 3.65
CA VAL A 128 -5.31 -4.11 2.77
C VAL A 128 -5.20 -3.44 1.41
N VAL A 129 -4.97 -2.12 1.37
CA VAL A 129 -4.78 -1.37 0.12
C VAL A 129 -3.60 -1.95 -0.68
N GLU A 130 -2.46 -2.17 -0.04
CA GLU A 130 -1.28 -2.80 -0.67
C GLU A 130 -1.58 -4.19 -1.21
N THR A 131 -2.29 -5.00 -0.44
CA THR A 131 -2.65 -6.37 -0.82
C THR A 131 -3.55 -6.38 -2.04
N VAL A 132 -4.60 -5.56 -2.04
CA VAL A 132 -5.54 -5.45 -3.17
C VAL A 132 -4.82 -4.96 -4.43
N LEU A 133 -3.97 -3.94 -4.31
CA LEU A 133 -3.20 -3.41 -5.44
C LEU A 133 -2.19 -4.44 -5.97
N THR A 134 -1.56 -5.21 -5.08
CA THR A 134 -0.66 -6.31 -5.45
C THR A 134 -1.41 -7.41 -6.18
N ILE A 135 -2.58 -7.84 -5.69
CA ILE A 135 -3.42 -8.83 -6.37
C ILE A 135 -3.81 -8.34 -7.76
N GLN A 136 -4.21 -7.06 -7.89
CA GLN A 136 -4.50 -6.47 -9.20
C GLN A 136 -3.27 -6.45 -10.11
N LEU A 137 -2.09 -6.11 -9.56
CA LEU A 137 -0.83 -6.09 -10.31
C LEU A 137 -0.45 -7.48 -10.84
N LEU A 138 -0.71 -8.55 -10.07
CA LEU A 138 -0.54 -9.92 -10.53
C LEU A 138 -1.61 -10.32 -11.56
N ASN A 139 -2.88 -10.03 -11.27
CA ASN A 139 -4.01 -10.47 -12.08
C ASN A 139 -4.00 -9.86 -13.50
N ASN A 140 -3.65 -8.59 -13.64
CA ASN A 140 -3.65 -7.89 -14.94
C ASN A 140 -2.62 -8.48 -15.93
N THR A 141 -1.65 -9.24 -15.46
CA THR A 141 -0.67 -9.99 -16.28
C THR A 141 -1.02 -11.46 -16.47
N THR A 142 -2.01 -11.96 -15.73
CA THR A 142 -2.48 -13.36 -15.83
C THR A 142 -3.69 -13.49 -16.75
N GLN A 143 -4.05 -12.46 -17.52
CA GLN A 143 -4.82 -12.65 -18.76
C GLN A 143 -3.96 -13.47 -19.74
N LYS A 144 -3.94 -14.78 -19.52
CA LYS A 144 -3.62 -15.76 -20.56
C LYS A 144 -4.51 -15.43 -21.77
N PRO A 145 -3.98 -15.55 -23.00
CA PRO A 145 -4.76 -15.30 -24.21
C PRO A 145 -6.10 -16.03 -24.06
N THR A 146 -7.19 -15.28 -24.23
CA THR A 146 -8.56 -15.79 -24.27
C THR A 146 -8.53 -17.09 -25.06
N PHE A 147 -9.12 -18.17 -24.54
CA PHE A 147 -9.12 -19.52 -25.15
C PHE A 147 -9.32 -19.51 -26.67
N ASN A 148 -10.07 -18.52 -27.19
CA ASN A 148 -10.30 -18.23 -28.60
C ASN A 148 -9.03 -17.98 -29.47
N GLU A 149 -7.96 -17.41 -28.91
CA GLU A 149 -6.69 -17.15 -29.64
C GLU A 149 -5.84 -18.42 -29.83
N LYS A 150 -5.99 -19.45 -28.98
CA LYS A 150 -5.26 -20.73 -29.17
C LYS A 150 -5.73 -21.48 -30.42
N PHE A 151 -7.02 -21.46 -30.72
CA PHE A 151 -7.59 -22.17 -31.88
C PHE A 151 -7.42 -21.44 -33.21
N LYS A 152 -7.06 -20.15 -33.18
CA LYS A 152 -6.78 -19.38 -34.40
C LYS A 152 -5.36 -19.58 -34.93
N LYS A 153 -4.44 -20.06 -34.08
CA LYS A 153 -3.05 -20.31 -34.46
C LYS A 153 -2.80 -21.75 -34.94
N GLU A 154 -3.77 -22.64 -34.71
CA GLU A 154 -3.76 -24.04 -35.14
C GLU A 154 -4.68 -24.30 -36.35
N ARG A 155 -5.27 -23.25 -36.94
CA ARG A 155 -6.04 -23.33 -38.19
C ARG A 155 -5.42 -22.47 -39.28
#